data_AF-A0ABC8BTF2-F1
#
_entry.id   AF-A0ABC8BTF2-F1
#
_cell.length_a   1.000
_cell.length_b   1.000
_cell.length_c   1.000
_cell.angle_alpha   90.00
_cell.angle_beta   90.00
_cell.angle_gamma   90.00
#
_symmetry.space_group_name_H-M   'P 1'
#
loop_
_entity.id
_entity.type
_entity.pdbx_description
1 polymer ?
#
loop_
_entity_poly.entity_id
_entity_poly.type
_entity_poly.pdbx_seq_one_letter_code
_entity_poly.pdbx_strand_id
1 'polypeptide(L)'
;MSPVLGDERVKHLEFLQHTIARLGTNSFLIKGWSMTLSGALVAVSSSRPTWTVVVAALMMTTGFWLLDSFYLGQERLFRSLYERASAPTENLTSVGVPDPATPAPAPVPLFTMDAERYGTPVAWRAVALSRTMLLFHGLLALIDLLVAASLVGDR
;
A
#
# COMPACT_ATOMS: atom_id res chain seq x y z
N MET A 1 -11.73 34.08 -9.82
CA MET A 1 -11.88 33.19 -10.99
C MET A 1 -10.87 32.07 -10.79
N SER A 2 -11.30 30.86 -10.43
CA SER A 2 -10.36 29.73 -10.27
C SER A 2 -9.75 29.39 -11.63
N PRO A 3 -8.44 29.14 -11.73
CA PRO A 3 -7.82 28.76 -12.99
C PRO A 3 -8.45 27.46 -13.50
N VAL A 4 -9.05 27.49 -14.69
CA VAL A 4 -9.54 26.30 -15.37
C VAL A 4 -8.32 25.45 -15.72
N LEU A 5 -8.29 24.21 -15.23
CA LEU A 5 -7.25 23.24 -15.59
C LEU A 5 -7.40 22.92 -17.08
N GLY A 6 -6.30 22.95 -17.84
CA GLY A 6 -6.34 22.53 -19.25
C GLY A 6 -6.77 21.07 -19.40
N ASP A 7 -7.48 20.75 -20.49
CA ASP A 7 -8.06 19.42 -20.74
C ASP A 7 -7.03 18.28 -20.61
N GLU A 8 -5.80 18.48 -21.09
CA GLU A 8 -4.73 17.50 -20.98
C GLU A 8 -4.35 17.19 -19.54
N ARG A 9 -4.40 18.21 -18.66
CA ARG A 9 -4.09 18.07 -17.25
C ARG A 9 -5.20 17.34 -16.51
N VAL A 10 -6.45 17.64 -16.83
CA VAL A 10 -7.60 16.86 -16.34
C VAL A 10 -7.43 15.40 -16.75
N LYS A 11 -7.03 15.14 -18.00
CA LYS A 11 -6.81 13.79 -18.50
C LYS A 11 -5.67 13.05 -17.79
N HIS A 12 -4.58 13.75 -17.48
CA HIS A 12 -3.48 13.19 -16.70
C HIS A 12 -3.95 12.80 -15.29
N LEU A 13 -4.71 13.66 -14.61
CA LEU A 13 -5.28 13.37 -13.30
C LEU A 13 -6.23 12.16 -13.35
N GLU A 14 -7.05 12.02 -14.39
CA GLU A 14 -7.88 10.82 -14.61
C GLU A 14 -7.03 9.54 -14.69
N PHE A 15 -5.94 9.54 -15.45
CA PHE A 15 -5.08 8.36 -15.57
C PHE A 15 -4.38 7.99 -14.26
N LEU A 16 -3.95 8.99 -13.48
CA LEU A 16 -3.42 8.76 -12.14
C LEU A 16 -4.49 8.17 -11.22
N GLN A 17 -5.70 8.73 -11.24
CA GLN A 17 -6.83 8.24 -10.44
C GLN A 17 -7.22 6.80 -10.81
N HIS A 18 -7.21 6.45 -12.10
CA HIS A 18 -7.42 5.07 -12.55
C HIS A 18 -6.38 4.10 -11.99
N THR A 19 -5.11 4.53 -11.92
CA THR A 19 -4.04 3.70 -11.34
C THR A 19 -4.19 3.56 -9.83
N ILE A 20 -4.50 4.65 -9.11
CA ILE A 20 -4.78 4.63 -7.66
C ILE A 20 -5.94 3.67 -7.34
N ALA A 21 -7.03 3.75 -8.12
CA ALA A 21 -8.19 2.86 -7.94
C ALA A 21 -7.82 1.39 -8.13
N ARG A 22 -7.02 1.05 -9.15
CA ARG A 22 -6.54 -0.32 -9.39
C ARG A 22 -5.66 -0.84 -8.24
N LEU A 23 -4.79 0.01 -7.70
CA LEU A 23 -3.94 -0.35 -6.55
C LEU A 23 -4.79 -0.64 -5.29
N GLY A 24 -5.78 0.20 -5.02
CA GLY A 24 -6.74 -0.02 -3.93
C GLY A 24 -7.53 -1.32 -4.08
N THR A 25 -8.02 -1.62 -5.29
CA THR A 25 -8.70 -2.88 -5.59
C THR A 25 -7.80 -4.10 -5.38
N ASN A 26 -6.55 -4.06 -5.86
CA ASN A 26 -5.61 -5.16 -5.67
C ASN A 26 -5.28 -5.39 -4.18
N SER A 27 -5.09 -4.32 -3.41
CA SER A 27 -4.91 -4.37 -1.96
C SER A 27 -6.12 -5.02 -1.27
N PHE A 28 -7.35 -4.66 -1.66
CA PHE A 28 -8.57 -5.27 -1.12
C PHE A 28 -8.67 -6.77 -1.45
N LEU A 29 -8.36 -7.16 -2.69
CA LEU A 29 -8.37 -8.57 -3.11
C LEU A 29 -7.37 -9.40 -2.29
N ILE A 30 -6.18 -8.88 -2.03
CA ILE A 30 -5.18 -9.55 -1.20
C ILE A 30 -5.70 -9.81 0.20
N LYS A 31 -6.35 -8.82 0.83
CA LYS A 31 -6.98 -8.99 2.15
C LYS A 31 -8.03 -10.10 2.12
N GLY A 32 -8.88 -10.12 1.11
CA GLY A 32 -9.91 -11.16 0.93
C GLY A 32 -9.33 -12.57 0.79
N TRP A 33 -8.28 -12.73 -0.03
CA TRP A 33 -7.58 -14.01 -0.20
C TRP A 33 -6.84 -14.45 1.05
N SER A 34 -6.21 -13.52 1.76
CA SER A 34 -5.53 -13.78 3.03
C SER A 34 -6.52 -14.32 4.08
N MET A 35 -7.68 -13.69 4.22
CA MET A 35 -8.72 -14.14 5.16
C MET A 35 -9.26 -15.52 4.80
N THR A 36 -9.54 -15.75 3.52
CA THR A 36 -10.06 -17.04 3.01
C THR A 36 -9.06 -18.18 3.27
N LEU A 37 -7.79 -17.95 2.95
CA LEU A 37 -6.77 -18.99 3.05
C LEU A 37 -6.36 -19.25 4.50
N SER A 38 -6.34 -18.22 5.35
CA SER A 38 -6.15 -18.38 6.80
C SER A 38 -7.28 -19.22 7.40
N GLY A 39 -8.55 -18.93 7.09
CA GLY A 39 -9.68 -19.73 7.56
C GLY A 39 -9.61 -21.20 7.12
N ALA A 40 -9.20 -21.45 5.86
CA ALA A 40 -9.00 -22.80 5.36
C ALA A 40 -7.88 -23.55 6.12
N LEU A 41 -6.76 -22.89 6.41
CA LEU A 41 -5.65 -23.49 7.15
C LEU A 41 -6.00 -23.77 8.61
N VAL A 42 -6.76 -22.88 9.26
CA VAL A 42 -7.29 -23.11 10.61
C VAL A 42 -8.22 -24.32 10.62
N ALA A 43 -9.11 -24.45 9.64
CA ALA A 43 -10.01 -25.61 9.52
C ALA A 43 -9.26 -26.93 9.26
N VAL A 44 -8.17 -26.89 8.48
CA VAL A 44 -7.30 -28.06 8.29
C VAL A 44 -6.58 -28.41 9.60
N SER A 45 -6.08 -27.41 10.32
CA SER A 45 -5.37 -27.62 11.58
C SER A 45 -6.26 -28.18 12.68
N SER A 46 -7.56 -27.86 12.71
CA SER A 46 -8.50 -28.44 13.67
C SER A 46 -8.79 -29.92 13.42
N SER A 47 -8.69 -30.36 12.16
CA SER A 47 -8.89 -31.76 11.78
C SER A 47 -7.61 -32.60 11.86
N ARG A 48 -6.45 -32.00 11.57
CA ARG A 48 -5.12 -32.65 11.53
C ARG A 48 -4.05 -31.74 12.15
N PRO A 49 -4.01 -31.62 13.49
CA PRO A 49 -3.09 -30.75 14.20
C PRO A 49 -1.62 -31.10 13.91
N THR A 50 -0.95 -30.32 13.05
CA THR A 50 0.45 -30.55 12.65
C THR A 50 1.20 -29.23 12.58
N TRP A 51 2.42 -29.20 13.12
CA TRP A 51 3.28 -28.01 13.10
C TRP A 51 3.53 -27.47 11.69
N THR A 52 3.60 -28.35 10.68
CA THR A 52 3.76 -27.98 9.27
C THR A 52 2.63 -27.09 8.74
N VAL A 53 1.38 -27.33 9.16
CA VAL A 53 0.22 -26.54 8.73
C VAL A 53 0.30 -25.13 9.31
N VAL A 54 0.68 -25.00 10.58
CA VAL A 54 0.86 -23.72 11.26
C VAL A 54 2.00 -22.90 10.64
N VAL A 55 3.15 -23.54 10.38
CA VAL A 55 4.27 -22.87 9.72
C VAL A 55 3.87 -22.39 8.32
N ALA A 56 3.11 -23.19 7.57
CA ALA A 56 2.57 -22.77 6.27
C ALA A 56 1.60 -21.58 6.39
N ALA A 57 0.75 -21.57 7.42
CA ALA A 57 -0.16 -20.45 7.69
C ALA A 57 0.60 -19.15 8.01
N LEU A 58 1.57 -19.20 8.93
CA LEU A 58 2.39 -18.03 9.28
C LEU A 58 3.18 -17.49 8.08
N MET A 59 3.76 -18.38 7.27
CA MET A 59 4.46 -17.99 6.03
C MET A 59 3.51 -17.33 5.04
N MET A 60 2.30 -17.87 4.86
CA MET A 60 1.28 -17.34 3.98
C MET A 60 0.77 -15.97 4.46
N THR A 61 0.42 -15.85 5.74
CA THR A 61 -0.01 -14.60 6.38
C THR A 61 1.06 -13.51 6.24
N THR A 62 2.34 -13.86 6.44
CA THR A 62 3.47 -12.94 6.25
C THR A 62 3.62 -12.53 4.78
N GLY A 63 3.50 -13.48 3.84
CA GLY A 63 3.57 -13.21 2.40
C GLY A 63 2.48 -12.25 1.93
N PHE A 64 1.23 -12.47 2.34
CA PHE A 64 0.12 -11.57 2.03
C PHE A 64 0.28 -10.20 2.69
N TRP A 65 0.77 -10.14 3.92
CA TRP A 65 1.04 -8.87 4.59
C TRP A 65 2.07 -8.04 3.82
N LEU A 66 3.17 -8.65 3.38
CA LEU A 66 4.19 -7.97 2.57
C LEU A 66 3.61 -7.48 1.23
N LEU A 67 2.83 -8.32 0.55
CA LEU A 67 2.24 -7.97 -0.73
C LEU A 67 1.20 -6.84 -0.61
N ASP A 68 0.32 -6.90 0.39
CA ASP A 68 -0.65 -5.83 0.66
C ASP A 68 0.06 -4.51 1.02
N SER A 69 1.16 -4.60 1.77
CA SER A 69 1.99 -3.44 2.12
C SER A 69 2.64 -2.82 0.90
N PHE A 70 3.07 -3.64 -0.07
CA PHE A 70 3.58 -3.16 -1.35
C PHE A 70 2.51 -2.38 -2.12
N TYR A 71 1.31 -2.94 -2.30
CA TYR A 71 0.24 -2.24 -3.03
C TYR A 71 -0.17 -0.94 -2.37
N LEU A 72 -0.29 -0.92 -1.03
CA LEU A 72 -0.61 0.28 -0.27
C LEU A 72 0.53 1.32 -0.35
N GLY A 73 1.79 0.87 -0.42
CA GLY A 73 2.94 1.75 -0.63
C GLY A 73 2.90 2.44 -1.99
N GLN A 74 2.65 1.67 -3.05
CA GLN A 74 2.48 2.21 -4.40
C GLN A 74 1.28 3.16 -4.47
N GLU A 75 0.16 2.85 -3.82
CA GLU A 75 -1.00 3.73 -3.78
C GLU A 75 -0.66 5.10 -3.17
N ARG A 76 0.14 5.13 -2.09
CA ARG A 76 0.60 6.39 -1.46
C ARG A 76 1.55 7.18 -2.36
N LEU A 77 2.46 6.51 -3.07
CA LEU A 77 3.34 7.13 -4.08
C LEU A 77 2.52 7.80 -5.19
N PHE A 78 1.53 7.09 -5.74
CA PHE A 78 0.67 7.62 -6.79
C PHE A 78 -0.25 8.75 -6.29
N ARG A 79 -0.77 8.68 -5.05
CA ARG A 79 -1.51 9.79 -4.44
C ARG A 79 -0.65 11.04 -4.31
N SER A 80 0.60 10.90 -3.88
CA SER A 80 1.53 12.01 -3.79
C SER A 80 1.83 12.63 -5.17
N LEU A 81 1.98 11.79 -6.21
CA LEU A 81 2.11 12.27 -7.58
C LEU A 81 0.85 13.03 -8.04
N TYR A 82 -0.33 12.53 -7.71
CA TYR A 82 -1.61 13.19 -8.01
C TYR A 82 -1.74 14.56 -7.34
N GLU A 83 -1.39 14.66 -6.05
CA GLU A 83 -1.40 15.94 -5.31
C GLU A 83 -0.45 16.96 -5.95
N ARG A 84 0.74 16.52 -6.36
CA ARG A 84 1.69 17.39 -7.07
C ARG A 84 1.21 17.79 -8.46
N ALA A 85 0.63 16.85 -9.21
CA ALA A 85 0.09 17.10 -10.55
C ALA A 85 -1.16 18.01 -10.54
N SER A 86 -1.90 18.06 -9.42
CA SER A 86 -3.10 18.90 -9.24
C SER A 86 -2.82 20.29 -8.62
N ALA A 87 -1.61 20.53 -8.09
CA ALA A 87 -1.22 21.83 -7.54
C ALA A 87 -1.17 22.95 -8.62
N PRO A 88 -1.77 24.14 -8.40
CA PRO A 88 -1.75 25.24 -9.38
C PRO A 88 -0.32 25.59 -9.85
N THR A 89 -0.15 25.84 -11.15
CA THR A 89 1.16 26.11 -11.79
C THR A 89 1.91 27.26 -11.12
N GLU A 90 1.19 28.24 -10.58
CA GLU A 90 1.74 29.40 -9.86
C GLU A 90 2.53 29.00 -8.60
N ASN A 91 2.22 27.86 -7.96
CA ASN A 91 2.98 27.36 -6.80
C ASN A 91 4.26 26.60 -7.19
N LEU A 92 4.48 26.30 -8.48
CA LEU A 92 5.73 25.71 -8.96
C LEU A 92 6.78 26.77 -9.30
N THR A 93 6.34 28.00 -9.59
CA THR A 93 7.20 29.17 -9.85
C THR A 93 7.29 30.14 -8.67
N SER A 94 6.38 30.10 -7.70
CA SER A 94 6.37 31.00 -6.52
C SER A 94 6.95 30.39 -5.23
N VAL A 95 7.67 29.26 -5.32
CA VAL A 95 8.72 29.00 -4.32
C VAL A 95 9.75 30.11 -4.53
N GLY A 96 9.59 31.18 -3.75
CA GLY A 96 10.38 32.40 -3.84
C GLY A 96 11.88 32.12 -3.89
N VAL A 97 12.62 33.01 -4.55
CA VAL A 97 14.08 33.10 -4.64
C VAL A 97 14.79 31.80 -4.26
N PRO A 98 15.32 31.03 -5.22
CA PRO A 98 16.03 29.80 -4.92
C PRO A 98 17.06 30.04 -3.83
N ASP A 99 16.88 29.42 -2.67
CA ASP A 99 18.00 29.15 -1.80
C ASP A 99 18.99 28.34 -2.66
N PRO A 100 20.21 28.83 -2.92
CA PRO A 100 21.18 28.13 -3.75
C PRO A 100 21.53 26.74 -3.23
N ALA A 101 21.21 26.41 -1.96
CA ALA A 101 21.38 25.10 -1.37
C ALA A 101 20.22 24.11 -1.63
N THR A 102 19.06 24.55 -2.12
CA THR A 102 17.86 23.72 -2.29
C THR A 102 17.30 23.80 -3.72
N PRO A 103 17.52 22.79 -4.58
CA PRO A 103 16.95 22.77 -5.92
C PRO A 103 15.42 22.81 -5.85
N ALA A 104 14.80 23.71 -6.62
CA ALA A 104 13.35 23.77 -6.75
C ALA A 104 12.80 22.38 -7.17
N PRO A 105 11.68 21.92 -6.60
CA PRO A 105 11.10 20.64 -6.99
C PRO A 105 10.76 20.69 -8.48
N ALA A 106 11.32 19.75 -9.25
CA ALA A 106 11.12 19.71 -10.70
C ALA A 106 9.61 19.73 -11.05
N PRO A 107 9.19 20.51 -12.06
CA PRO A 107 7.82 20.49 -12.54
C PRO A 107 7.42 19.06 -12.92
N VAL A 108 6.21 18.65 -12.54
CA VAL A 108 5.69 17.33 -12.92
C VAL A 108 5.40 17.36 -14.43
N PRO A 109 6.07 16.54 -15.25
CA PRO A 109 5.80 16.50 -16.68
C PRO A 109 4.38 16.01 -16.94
N LEU A 110 3.72 16.60 -17.94
CA LEU A 110 2.41 16.16 -18.37
C LEU A 110 2.46 14.68 -18.78
N PHE A 111 1.48 13.90 -18.32
CA PHE A 111 1.37 12.45 -18.52
C PHE A 111 2.49 11.59 -17.92
N THR A 112 3.32 12.13 -17.02
CA THR A 112 4.25 11.27 -16.27
C THR A 112 3.50 10.26 -15.40
N MET A 113 3.99 9.03 -15.39
CA MET A 113 3.56 7.94 -14.51
C MET A 113 4.68 7.51 -13.55
N ASP A 114 5.78 8.26 -13.53
CA ASP A 114 6.94 7.98 -12.69
C ASP A 114 6.72 8.52 -11.27
N ALA A 115 5.98 7.76 -10.47
CA ALA A 115 5.68 8.09 -9.08
C ALA A 115 6.91 7.96 -8.16
N GLU A 116 7.95 7.23 -8.57
CA GLU A 116 9.19 7.11 -7.78
C GLU A 116 10.01 8.40 -7.86
N ARG A 117 10.09 9.02 -9.04
CA ARG A 117 10.83 10.26 -9.25
C ARG A 117 10.05 11.51 -8.85
N TYR A 118 8.74 11.50 -9.09
CA TYR A 118 7.88 12.67 -8.87
C TYR A 118 6.92 12.51 -7.70
N GLY A 119 6.88 11.38 -7.01
CA GLY A 119 6.17 11.23 -5.73
C GLY A 119 7.04 11.59 -4.54
N THR A 120 6.45 11.54 -3.35
CA THR A 120 7.19 11.57 -2.08
C THR A 120 7.60 10.14 -1.71
N PRO A 121 8.85 9.93 -1.23
CA PRO A 121 9.30 8.60 -0.87
C PRO A 121 8.49 8.09 0.32
N VAL A 122 7.97 6.86 0.18
CA VAL A 122 7.17 6.21 1.22
C VAL A 122 8.02 5.14 1.90
N ALA A 123 8.18 5.25 3.22
CA ALA A 123 8.89 4.23 3.98
C ALA A 123 8.06 2.93 4.05
N TRP A 124 8.53 1.86 3.40
CA TRP A 124 7.83 0.57 3.34
C TRP A 124 7.46 0.03 4.73
N ARG A 125 8.32 0.22 5.73
CA ARG A 125 8.06 -0.20 7.13
C ARG A 125 6.90 0.55 7.76
N ALA A 126 6.76 1.85 7.47
CA ALA A 126 5.65 2.66 7.97
C ALA A 126 4.31 2.26 7.32
N VAL A 127 4.37 1.70 6.10
CA VAL A 127 3.20 1.12 5.44
C VAL A 127 2.84 -0.22 6.07
N ALA A 128 3.82 -1.12 6.17
CA ALA A 128 3.63 -2.47 6.72
C ALA A 128 3.15 -2.44 8.17
N LEU A 129 3.68 -1.52 8.99
CA LEU A 129 3.30 -1.33 10.39
C LEU A 129 2.22 -0.26 10.57
N SER A 130 1.48 0.09 9.52
CA SER A 130 0.35 1.01 9.67
C SER A 130 -0.78 0.37 10.49
N ARG A 131 -1.57 1.20 11.19
CA ARG A 131 -2.62 0.73 12.12
C ARG A 131 -3.60 -0.24 11.45
N THR A 132 -4.03 0.04 10.24
CA THR A 132 -4.98 -0.82 9.49
C THR A 132 -4.36 -2.16 9.13
N MET A 133 -3.08 -2.18 8.76
CA MET A 133 -2.35 -3.41 8.40
C MET A 133 -2.08 -4.28 9.62
N LEU A 134 -1.65 -3.67 10.73
CA LEU A 134 -1.44 -4.36 12.00
C LEU A 134 -2.73 -4.95 12.57
N LEU A 135 -3.84 -4.22 12.51
CA LEU A 135 -5.12 -4.74 12.98
C LEU A 135 -5.57 -5.95 12.16
N PHE A 136 -5.42 -5.91 10.84
CA PHE A 136 -5.86 -6.99 9.98
C PHE A 136 -4.91 -8.21 10.03
N HIS A 137 -3.66 -8.03 9.62
CA HIS A 137 -2.69 -9.14 9.54
C HIS A 137 -2.16 -9.55 10.91
N GLY A 138 -2.10 -8.64 11.88
CA GLY A 138 -1.74 -8.97 13.26
C GLY A 138 -2.81 -9.82 13.95
N LEU A 139 -4.10 -9.59 13.65
CA LEU A 139 -5.18 -10.47 14.13
C LEU A 139 -5.08 -11.87 13.51
N LEU A 140 -4.83 -11.97 12.20
CA LEU A 140 -4.62 -13.27 11.54
C LEU A 140 -3.40 -14.01 12.12
N ALA A 141 -2.28 -13.32 12.27
CA ALA A 141 -1.09 -13.89 12.87
C ALA A 141 -1.32 -14.32 14.33
N LEU A 142 -2.12 -13.57 15.10
CA LEU A 142 -2.49 -13.95 16.47
C LEU A 142 -3.31 -15.25 16.49
N ILE A 143 -4.26 -15.42 15.56
CA ILE A 143 -5.04 -16.65 15.41
C ILE A 143 -4.11 -17.82 15.07
N ASP A 144 -3.21 -17.64 14.09
CA ASP A 144 -2.24 -18.66 13.70
C ASP A 144 -1.33 -19.06 14.88
N LEU A 145 -0.90 -18.09 15.69
CA LEU A 145 -0.09 -18.32 16.91
C LEU A 145 -0.88 -19.03 18.02
N LEU A 146 -2.17 -18.72 18.18
CA LEU A 146 -3.02 -19.41 19.16
C LEU A 146 -3.21 -20.88 18.79
N VAL A 147 -3.39 -21.18 17.50
CA VAL A 147 -3.39 -22.55 16.98
C VAL A 147 -2.03 -23.21 17.19
N ALA A 148 -0.92 -22.48 16.99
CA ALA A 148 0.42 -23.00 17.29
C ALA A 148 0.56 -23.39 18.77
N ALA A 149 0.09 -22.54 19.68
CA ALA A 149 0.19 -22.76 21.12
C ALA A 149 -0.62 -23.98 21.58
N SER A 150 -1.81 -24.21 21.02
CA SER A 150 -2.61 -25.40 21.35
C SER A 150 -1.91 -26.70 20.97
N LEU A 151 -1.13 -26.71 19.87
CA LEU A 151 -0.34 -27.89 19.46
C LEU A 151 0.81 -28.22 20.42
N VAL A 152 1.30 -27.24 21.17
CA VAL A 152 2.38 -27.43 22.14
C VAL A 152 1.83 -27.96 23.46
N GLY A 153 0.62 -27.55 23.86
CA GLY A 153 -0.02 -27.97 25.10
C GLY A 153 -0.56 -29.41 25.11
N ASP A 154 -0.79 -30.01 23.93
CA ASP A 154 -1.23 -31.41 23.79
C ASP A 154 -0.07 -32.44 23.87
N ARG A 155 1.15 -32.01 24.25
CA ARG A 155 2.31 -32.88 24.47
C ARG A 155 2.64 -33.03 25.95
#